data_AF-A0A3M9Y936-F1
#
_entry.id   AF-A0A3M9Y936-F1
#
_cell.length_a   1.000
_cell.length_b   1.000
_cell.length_c   1.000
_cell.angle_alpha   90.00
_cell.angle_beta   90.00
_cell.angle_gamma   90.00
#
_symmetry.space_group_name_H-M   'P 1'
#
loop_
_entity.id
_entity.type
_entity.pdbx_description
1 polymer ?
#
loop_
_entity_poly.entity_id
_entity_poly.type
_entity_poly.pdbx_seq_one_letter_code
_entity_poly.pdbx_strand_id
1 'polypeptide(L)'
;MTILILEPDVHDRARALIQRSAAQHAEDGRPLSHIHLGVDMPLLENLQENPLPCREPVEETTEVSAFFSAQLHAMYEQLAVYHARPAASLADAKLAPIDEEKGIQVEFTVGCQSFTRFPHCEHLIYHARRLTLHDPETLPVLPFVRKLRFLPGSGPRQDFYFSRVRPVSLHVPLACLAHLPGVAEIDCPWLWERLPFPAAGRPMRHFTRVWEGPWRDARHEFGASMMQQKELLGLPIPATLTKARLWFWQPGLACEDNQALAMPDLVTPAEQDPLSVGLRTLAAQLQELDLRAFLTEHIFPSPDAPSSKQWLNLRRLTIEFHPLRPDGRWYFVGPRGEDPHPKGFAISKADHYPPLQTTTEDEEVDEQWNEDPEGGEEVDAFPDVFRTQPSPETIEPLLLAFGSAVKNMGALEDAELFAYLAWCPSDSRAEEYGDEAPYDSENGVHRWGVRHLAAKAGDEDTVEGVVQWQIGDWRPSQSVLDLFGGLGRQEWLDFTFEEQRKTKPYSVA
;
A
#
# COMPACT_ATOMS: atom_id res chain seq x y z
N MET A 1 7.58 -7.48 -33.83
CA MET A 1 6.30 -6.72 -33.87
C MET A 1 6.45 -5.64 -32.84
N THR A 2 6.33 -4.38 -33.22
CA THR A 2 6.24 -3.29 -32.25
C THR A 2 4.83 -3.34 -31.68
N ILE A 3 4.70 -3.57 -30.38
CA ILE A 3 3.40 -3.67 -29.70
C ILE A 3 3.03 -2.32 -29.05
N LEU A 4 3.98 -1.37 -29.05
CA LEU A 4 3.89 -0.11 -28.31
C LEU A 4 4.02 1.11 -29.22
N ILE A 5 3.13 2.08 -29.03
CA ILE A 5 3.35 3.46 -29.48
C ILE A 5 3.90 4.25 -28.29
N LEU A 6 5.19 4.54 -28.35
CA LEU A 6 5.89 5.35 -27.38
C LEU A 6 5.74 6.83 -27.74
N GLU A 7 5.46 7.68 -26.76
CA GLU A 7 5.66 9.11 -26.94
C GLU A 7 7.17 9.39 -27.13
N PRO A 8 7.56 10.12 -28.18
CA PRO A 8 8.96 10.14 -28.62
C PRO A 8 9.92 10.94 -27.72
N ASP A 9 9.42 11.74 -26.76
CA ASP A 9 10.31 12.59 -25.95
C ASP A 9 9.81 12.81 -24.51
N VAL A 10 10.10 11.85 -23.63
CA VAL A 10 9.83 11.94 -22.19
C VAL A 10 10.61 13.08 -21.52
N HIS A 11 11.79 13.45 -22.04
CA HIS A 11 12.65 14.51 -21.51
C HIS A 11 12.07 15.89 -21.78
N ASP A 12 11.67 16.17 -23.02
CA ASP A 12 11.03 17.44 -23.36
C ASP A 12 9.67 17.58 -22.66
N ARG A 13 8.94 16.48 -22.46
CA ARG A 13 7.69 16.49 -21.67
C ARG A 13 7.95 16.87 -20.22
N ALA A 14 8.91 16.23 -19.56
CA ALA A 14 9.30 16.56 -18.18
C ALA A 14 9.77 18.02 -18.07
N ARG A 15 10.58 18.49 -19.03
CA ARG A 15 11.06 19.87 -19.08
C ARG A 15 9.91 20.86 -19.22
N ALA A 16 9.00 20.62 -20.16
CA ALA A 16 7.85 21.49 -20.41
C ALA A 16 6.91 21.53 -19.19
N LEU A 17 6.75 20.40 -18.49
CA LEU A 17 5.95 20.33 -17.27
C LEU A 17 6.55 21.19 -16.15
N ILE A 18 7.86 21.06 -15.90
CA ILE A 18 8.55 21.86 -14.88
C ILE A 18 8.47 23.35 -15.23
N GLN A 19 8.73 23.72 -16.49
CA GLN A 19 8.65 25.11 -16.94
C GLN A 19 7.24 25.68 -16.79
N ARG A 20 6.21 24.91 -17.12
CA ARG A 20 4.80 25.33 -16.95
C ARG A 20 4.47 25.55 -15.49
N SER A 21 4.82 24.62 -14.60
CA SER A 21 4.60 24.77 -13.17
C SER A 21 5.34 25.98 -12.61
N ALA A 22 6.60 26.16 -12.99
CA ALA A 22 7.42 27.29 -12.56
C ALA A 22 6.90 28.64 -13.08
N ALA A 23 6.41 28.71 -14.32
CA ALA A 23 5.79 29.92 -14.86
C ALA A 23 4.51 30.26 -14.09
N GLN A 24 3.66 29.28 -13.78
CA GLN A 24 2.45 29.48 -12.99
C GLN A 24 2.77 30.03 -11.59
N HIS A 25 3.75 29.44 -10.88
CA HIS A 25 4.16 29.95 -9.57
C HIS A 25 4.73 31.37 -9.66
N ALA A 26 5.46 31.70 -10.74
CA ALA A 26 6.01 33.03 -10.94
C ALA A 26 4.92 34.09 -11.17
N GLU A 27 3.88 33.76 -11.93
CA GLU A 27 2.69 34.61 -12.11
C GLU A 27 1.99 34.90 -10.77
N ASP A 28 1.97 33.92 -9.88
CA ASP A 28 1.43 34.04 -8.52
C ASP A 28 2.39 34.75 -7.53
N GLY A 29 3.59 35.12 -7.98
CA GLY A 29 4.62 35.76 -7.16
C GLY A 29 5.22 34.83 -6.09
N ARG A 30 5.24 33.52 -6.34
CA ARG A 30 5.69 32.49 -5.40
C ARG A 30 6.89 31.70 -5.96
N PRO A 31 7.75 31.14 -5.09
CA PRO A 31 8.75 30.17 -5.52
C PRO A 31 8.07 28.89 -5.99
N LEU A 32 8.76 28.12 -6.83
CA LEU A 32 8.32 26.78 -7.20
C LEU A 32 8.29 25.90 -5.95
N SER A 33 7.12 25.37 -5.60
CA SER A 33 6.94 24.53 -4.41
C SER A 33 6.41 23.12 -4.69
N HIS A 34 5.83 22.89 -5.88
CA HIS A 34 5.20 21.62 -6.22
C HIS A 34 5.39 21.26 -7.70
N ILE A 35 5.73 20.00 -7.95
CA ILE A 35 5.81 19.40 -9.27
C ILE A 35 5.01 18.08 -9.26
N HIS A 36 4.06 17.99 -10.18
CA HIS A 36 3.23 16.81 -10.40
C HIS A 36 3.55 16.19 -11.75
N LEU A 37 3.91 14.91 -11.78
CA LEU A 37 4.07 14.13 -13.00
C LEU A 37 2.96 13.07 -13.10
N GLY A 38 2.15 13.18 -14.16
CA GLY A 38 1.43 12.03 -14.68
C GLY A 38 2.42 11.09 -15.35
N VAL A 39 2.56 9.88 -14.82
CA VAL A 39 3.35 8.81 -15.40
C VAL A 39 2.40 7.99 -16.28
N ASP A 40 2.53 8.15 -17.58
CA ASP A 40 1.66 7.50 -18.55
C ASP A 40 2.18 6.10 -18.87
N MET A 41 1.28 5.18 -19.17
CA MET A 41 1.65 3.91 -19.78
C MET A 41 1.76 4.10 -21.29
N PRO A 42 2.69 3.40 -21.97
CA PRO A 42 2.76 3.46 -23.43
C PRO A 42 1.47 2.90 -24.02
N LEU A 43 1.05 3.41 -25.17
CA LEU A 43 -0.18 2.98 -25.81
C LEU A 43 0.03 1.59 -26.45
N LEU A 44 -0.74 0.57 -26.01
CA LEU A 44 -0.66 -0.77 -26.60
C LEU A 44 -1.43 -0.82 -27.93
N GLU A 45 -0.77 -1.29 -28.98
CA GLU A 45 -1.37 -1.49 -30.30
C GLU A 45 -2.21 -2.77 -30.33
N ASN A 46 -3.53 -2.60 -30.37
CA ASN A 46 -4.49 -3.71 -30.46
C ASN A 46 -5.26 -3.65 -31.79
N LEU A 47 -4.54 -3.83 -32.90
CA LEU A 47 -5.12 -3.77 -34.24
C LEU A 47 -5.95 -5.01 -34.54
N GLN A 48 -7.03 -4.88 -35.32
CA GLN A 48 -7.88 -6.03 -35.65
C GLN A 48 -7.14 -7.13 -36.43
N GLU A 49 -6.17 -6.74 -37.27
CA GLU A 49 -5.37 -7.67 -38.06
C GLU A 49 -4.24 -8.34 -37.25
N ASN A 50 -3.91 -7.77 -36.09
CA ASN A 50 -2.87 -8.26 -35.19
C ASN A 50 -3.23 -7.89 -33.74
N PRO A 51 -4.22 -8.58 -33.15
CA PRO A 51 -4.67 -8.28 -31.80
C PRO A 51 -3.58 -8.63 -30.79
N LEU A 52 -3.64 -7.98 -29.62
CA LEU A 52 -2.79 -8.33 -28.50
C LEU A 52 -3.04 -9.79 -28.07
N PRO A 53 -2.00 -10.53 -27.63
CA PRO A 53 -2.20 -11.84 -27.04
C PRO A 53 -3.03 -11.73 -25.75
N CYS A 54 -3.79 -12.77 -25.41
CA CYS A 54 -4.62 -12.82 -24.20
C CYS A 54 -3.81 -12.54 -22.91
N ARG A 55 -2.58 -13.06 -22.82
CA ARG A 55 -1.70 -12.88 -21.65
C ARG A 55 -0.55 -11.93 -21.97
N GLU A 56 -0.17 -11.13 -20.97
CA GLU A 56 0.92 -10.15 -21.03
C GLU A 56 2.27 -10.83 -21.32
N PRO A 57 2.88 -10.61 -22.50
CA PRO A 57 4.19 -11.12 -22.83
C PRO A 57 5.29 -10.49 -21.97
N VAL A 58 6.41 -11.21 -21.84
CA VAL A 58 7.58 -10.70 -21.11
C VAL A 58 8.16 -9.45 -21.80
N GLU A 59 8.19 -9.47 -23.12
CA GLU A 59 8.68 -8.37 -23.95
C GLU A 59 7.85 -7.10 -23.73
N GLU A 60 6.51 -7.21 -23.77
CA GLU A 60 5.60 -6.09 -23.48
C GLU A 60 5.88 -5.51 -22.10
N THR A 61 5.90 -6.37 -21.08
CA THR A 61 6.12 -5.93 -19.68
C THR A 61 7.46 -5.22 -19.51
N THR A 62 8.51 -5.75 -20.15
CA THR A 62 9.86 -5.18 -20.11
C THR A 62 9.89 -3.79 -20.74
N GLU A 63 9.25 -3.62 -21.91
CA GLU A 63 9.19 -2.35 -22.60
C GLU A 63 8.30 -1.33 -21.86
N VAL A 64 7.18 -1.76 -21.28
CA VAL A 64 6.33 -0.90 -20.44
C VAL A 64 7.09 -0.43 -19.20
N SER A 65 7.78 -1.32 -18.50
CA SER A 65 8.65 -0.94 -17.36
C SER A 65 9.78 0.00 -17.79
N ALA A 66 10.37 -0.19 -18.98
CA ALA A 66 11.39 0.71 -19.50
C ALA A 66 10.84 2.11 -19.77
N PHE A 67 9.64 2.23 -20.35
CA PHE A 67 8.98 3.53 -20.58
C PHE A 67 8.57 4.21 -19.27
N PHE A 68 8.04 3.44 -18.30
CA PHE A 68 7.76 3.90 -16.95
C PHE A 68 9.04 4.45 -16.28
N SER A 69 10.12 3.68 -16.33
CA SER A 69 11.43 4.06 -15.80
C SER A 69 11.96 5.36 -16.44
N ALA A 70 11.91 5.45 -17.78
CA ALA A 70 12.41 6.59 -18.53
C ALA A 70 11.72 7.90 -18.13
N GLN A 71 10.42 7.88 -17.82
CA GLN A 71 9.69 9.06 -17.35
C GLN A 71 10.17 9.53 -15.96
N LEU A 72 10.46 8.61 -15.04
CA LEU A 72 10.99 8.95 -13.72
C LEU A 72 12.41 9.52 -13.83
N HIS A 73 13.27 8.90 -14.63
CA HIS A 73 14.62 9.41 -14.93
C HIS A 73 14.58 10.81 -15.55
N ALA A 74 13.78 11.00 -16.60
CA ALA A 74 13.60 12.29 -17.24
C ALA A 74 13.18 13.38 -16.25
N MET A 75 12.25 13.07 -15.34
CA MET A 75 11.84 14.03 -14.31
C MET A 75 12.99 14.39 -13.36
N TYR A 76 13.71 13.41 -12.84
CA TYR A 76 14.84 13.67 -11.94
C TYR A 76 15.94 14.50 -12.65
N GLU A 77 16.27 14.15 -13.90
CA GLU A 77 17.25 14.88 -14.70
C GLU A 77 16.84 16.32 -14.98
N GLN A 78 15.59 16.54 -15.40
CA GLN A 78 15.13 17.90 -15.70
C GLN A 78 14.99 18.75 -14.42
N LEU A 79 14.66 18.17 -13.26
CA LEU A 79 14.69 18.87 -11.98
C LEU A 79 16.11 19.27 -11.58
N ALA A 80 17.08 18.37 -11.74
CA ALA A 80 18.49 18.69 -11.48
C ALA A 80 18.99 19.83 -12.39
N VAL A 81 18.65 19.77 -13.69
CA VAL A 81 18.98 20.83 -14.66
C VAL A 81 18.30 22.15 -14.30
N TYR A 82 17.03 22.11 -13.85
CA TYR A 82 16.29 23.30 -13.45
C TYR A 82 16.91 23.98 -12.22
N HIS A 83 17.24 23.20 -11.20
CA HIS A 83 17.88 23.67 -9.96
C HIS A 83 19.24 24.32 -10.22
N ALA A 84 20.01 23.78 -11.16
CA ALA A 84 21.31 24.34 -11.53
C ALA A 84 21.24 25.67 -12.31
N ARG A 85 20.04 26.16 -12.69
CA ARG A 85 19.90 27.41 -13.47
C ARG A 85 20.23 28.64 -12.62
N PRO A 86 21.01 29.60 -13.15
CA PRO A 86 21.23 30.87 -12.46
C PRO A 86 19.94 31.66 -12.28
N ALA A 87 19.79 32.37 -11.15
CA ALA A 87 18.61 33.20 -10.86
C ALA A 87 18.31 34.23 -11.96
N ALA A 88 19.34 34.81 -12.59
CA ALA A 88 19.18 35.72 -13.72
C ALA A 88 18.51 35.03 -14.92
N SER A 89 18.90 33.78 -15.24
CA SER A 89 18.30 33.01 -16.34
C SER A 89 16.85 32.65 -16.06
N LEU A 90 16.50 32.35 -14.80
CA LEU A 90 15.12 32.11 -14.40
C LEU A 90 14.27 33.38 -14.50
N ALA A 91 14.81 34.53 -14.06
CA ALA A 91 14.13 35.81 -14.16
C ALA A 91 13.87 36.23 -15.61
N ASP A 92 14.87 36.08 -16.50
CA ASP A 92 14.74 36.37 -17.93
C ASP A 92 13.67 35.49 -18.59
N ALA A 93 13.59 34.22 -18.17
CA ALA A 93 12.59 33.25 -18.64
C ALA A 93 11.22 33.38 -17.94
N LYS A 94 11.08 34.29 -16.97
CA LYS A 94 9.88 34.44 -16.11
C LYS A 94 9.48 33.14 -15.39
N LEU A 95 10.47 32.42 -14.85
CA LEU A 95 10.29 31.16 -14.13
C LEU A 95 10.59 31.34 -12.64
N ALA A 96 9.79 30.71 -11.78
CA ALA A 96 9.94 30.82 -10.34
C ALA A 96 11.19 30.07 -9.83
N PRO A 97 12.05 30.69 -9.00
CA PRO A 97 13.13 29.96 -8.36
C PRO A 97 12.59 28.95 -7.34
N ILE A 98 13.40 27.97 -6.99
CA ILE A 98 13.14 27.09 -5.84
C ILE A 98 13.60 27.82 -4.57
N ASP A 99 12.78 27.76 -3.52
CA ASP A 99 13.18 28.18 -2.18
C ASP A 99 14.04 27.06 -1.58
N GLU A 100 15.35 27.28 -1.39
CA GLU A 100 16.27 26.24 -0.89
C GLU A 100 15.93 25.74 0.52
N GLU A 101 15.37 26.62 1.36
CA GLU A 101 15.01 26.28 2.73
C GLU A 101 13.75 25.41 2.75
N LYS A 102 12.72 25.81 2.00
CA LYS A 102 11.45 25.08 1.96
C LYS A 102 11.46 23.89 1.00
N GLY A 103 12.31 23.93 -0.01
CA GLY A 103 12.37 22.98 -1.10
C GLY A 103 11.05 22.76 -1.83
N ILE A 104 10.91 21.60 -2.47
CA ILE A 104 9.71 21.24 -3.25
C ILE A 104 9.10 19.90 -2.84
N GLN A 105 7.81 19.74 -3.16
CA GLN A 105 7.13 18.46 -3.24
C GLN A 105 7.20 17.93 -4.68
N VAL A 106 7.54 16.65 -4.82
CA VAL A 106 7.44 15.89 -6.08
C VAL A 106 6.37 14.82 -5.92
N GLU A 107 5.41 14.82 -6.84
CA GLU A 107 4.30 13.88 -6.86
C GLU A 107 4.27 13.10 -8.19
N PHE A 108 4.27 11.78 -8.09
CA PHE A 108 4.08 10.87 -9.22
C PHE A 108 2.67 10.29 -9.18
N THR A 109 1.89 10.45 -10.24
CA THR A 109 0.59 9.79 -10.41
C THR A 109 0.69 8.74 -11.51
N VAL A 110 0.55 7.47 -11.17
CA VAL A 110 0.76 6.36 -12.11
C VAL A 110 -0.53 6.05 -12.87
N GLY A 111 -0.57 6.46 -14.14
CA GLY A 111 -1.73 6.31 -15.00
C GLY A 111 -2.09 4.85 -15.33
N CYS A 112 -3.32 4.67 -15.82
CA CYS A 112 -3.79 3.38 -16.31
C CYS A 112 -3.20 3.02 -17.68
N GLN A 113 -3.14 1.73 -17.98
CA GLN A 113 -2.84 1.21 -19.30
C GLN A 113 -3.87 1.68 -20.33
N SER A 114 -3.37 2.24 -21.43
CA SER A 114 -4.17 2.68 -22.57
C SER A 114 -3.95 1.78 -23.79
N PHE A 115 -4.94 1.73 -24.67
CA PHE A 115 -4.95 0.88 -25.86
C PHE A 115 -5.41 1.68 -27.08
N THR A 116 -4.85 1.42 -28.27
CA THR A 116 -5.32 2.05 -29.52
C THR A 116 -6.78 1.69 -29.82
N ARG A 117 -7.17 0.46 -29.47
CA ARG A 117 -8.52 -0.06 -29.49
C ARG A 117 -8.69 -0.92 -28.25
N PHE A 118 -9.78 -0.72 -27.51
CA PHE A 118 -10.03 -1.50 -26.30
C PHE A 118 -9.95 -3.01 -26.58
N PRO A 119 -9.21 -3.77 -25.75
CA PRO A 119 -9.13 -5.21 -25.89
C PRO A 119 -10.50 -5.84 -25.65
N HIS A 120 -10.79 -6.89 -26.41
CA HIS A 120 -11.97 -7.73 -26.18
C HIS A 120 -11.71 -8.80 -25.10
N CYS A 121 -10.47 -8.96 -24.66
CA CYS A 121 -10.04 -9.95 -23.68
C CYS A 121 -9.83 -9.28 -22.31
N GLU A 122 -10.55 -9.75 -21.30
CA GLU A 122 -10.53 -9.23 -19.92
C GLU A 122 -9.18 -9.47 -19.22
N HIS A 123 -8.42 -10.51 -19.60
CA HIS A 123 -7.08 -10.74 -19.05
C HIS A 123 -6.09 -9.61 -19.35
N LEU A 124 -6.32 -8.84 -20.43
CA LEU A 124 -5.52 -7.66 -20.79
C LEU A 124 -5.91 -6.41 -20.00
N ILE A 125 -7.04 -6.45 -19.30
CA ILE A 125 -7.54 -5.35 -18.49
C ILE A 125 -6.97 -5.46 -17.07
N TYR A 126 -6.82 -6.67 -16.53
CA TYR A 126 -6.34 -6.90 -15.16
C TYR A 126 -4.88 -7.34 -15.13
N HIS A 127 -3.98 -6.36 -15.12
CA HIS A 127 -2.54 -6.60 -15.13
C HIS A 127 -2.05 -7.29 -13.85
N ALA A 128 -1.23 -8.32 -14.03
CA ALA A 128 -0.66 -9.10 -12.93
C ALA A 128 0.82 -8.77 -12.67
N ARG A 129 1.50 -8.24 -13.69
CA ARG A 129 2.94 -7.98 -13.65
C ARG A 129 3.22 -6.58 -13.11
N ARG A 130 4.21 -6.48 -12.22
CA ARG A 130 4.57 -5.23 -11.55
C ARG A 130 5.53 -4.39 -12.39
N LEU A 131 5.32 -3.07 -12.38
CA LEU A 131 6.22 -2.09 -12.98
C LEU A 131 7.50 -1.97 -12.15
N THR A 132 8.64 -1.92 -12.84
CA THR A 132 9.97 -1.84 -12.24
C THR A 132 10.71 -0.58 -12.68
N LEU A 133 11.54 -0.03 -11.80
CA LEU A 133 12.46 1.04 -12.13
C LEU A 133 13.77 0.42 -12.62
N HIS A 134 14.22 0.80 -13.82
CA HIS A 134 15.48 0.33 -14.38
C HIS A 134 16.62 1.27 -13.98
N ASP A 135 17.80 0.70 -13.71
CA ASP A 135 19.04 1.41 -13.38
C ASP A 135 18.84 2.52 -12.32
N PRO A 136 18.21 2.21 -11.16
CA PRO A 136 17.86 3.21 -10.14
C PRO A 136 19.08 4.02 -9.67
N GLU A 137 20.27 3.42 -9.67
CA GLU A 137 21.53 4.06 -9.26
C GLU A 137 21.95 5.24 -10.17
N THR A 138 21.37 5.33 -11.37
CA THR A 138 21.66 6.42 -12.31
C THR A 138 20.81 7.67 -12.08
N LEU A 139 19.80 7.60 -11.19
CA LEU A 139 18.98 8.76 -10.85
C LEU A 139 19.84 9.92 -10.29
N PRO A 140 19.64 11.16 -10.75
CA PRO A 140 20.26 12.34 -10.15
C PRO A 140 19.92 12.51 -8.66
N VAL A 141 20.87 13.02 -7.87
CA VAL A 141 20.62 13.37 -6.46
C VAL A 141 19.95 14.74 -6.39
N LEU A 142 18.78 14.83 -5.73
CA LEU A 142 17.99 16.06 -5.63
C LEU A 142 17.89 16.57 -4.18
N PRO A 143 18.81 17.44 -3.72
CA PRO A 143 18.89 17.86 -2.31
C PRO A 143 17.78 18.83 -1.85
N PHE A 144 17.04 19.40 -2.80
CA PHE A 144 16.01 20.40 -2.59
C PHE A 144 14.58 19.80 -2.54
N VAL A 145 14.42 18.49 -2.75
CA VAL A 145 13.11 17.83 -2.60
C VAL A 145 12.87 17.53 -1.13
N ARG A 146 11.76 18.03 -0.56
CA ARG A 146 11.38 17.81 0.85
C ARG A 146 10.26 16.78 1.01
N LYS A 147 9.46 16.54 -0.03
CA LYS A 147 8.36 15.59 0.03
C LYS A 147 8.23 14.79 -1.26
N LEU A 148 8.11 13.49 -1.14
CA LEU A 148 7.88 12.55 -2.24
C LEU A 148 6.51 11.91 -2.09
N ARG A 149 5.71 11.90 -3.16
CA ARG A 149 4.40 11.25 -3.18
C ARG A 149 4.26 10.31 -4.36
N PHE A 150 3.69 9.14 -4.12
CA PHE A 150 3.26 8.20 -5.17
C PHE A 150 1.77 7.98 -5.05
N LEU A 151 1.04 8.40 -6.08
CA LEU A 151 -0.40 8.26 -6.17
C LEU A 151 -0.76 7.28 -7.29
N PRO A 152 -1.83 6.51 -7.12
CA PRO A 152 -2.47 5.85 -8.25
C PRO A 152 -3.11 6.88 -9.17
N GLY A 153 -3.09 6.62 -10.47
CA GLY A 153 -3.95 7.30 -11.42
C GLY A 153 -5.41 6.99 -11.12
N SER A 154 -6.26 8.00 -11.17
CA SER A 154 -7.70 7.80 -11.25
C SER A 154 -8.04 7.35 -12.68
N GLY A 155 -8.43 6.10 -12.86
CA GLY A 155 -9.14 5.69 -14.08
C GLY A 155 -10.43 6.51 -14.24
N PRO A 156 -11.08 6.46 -15.42
CA PRO A 156 -12.46 6.93 -15.56
C PRO A 156 -13.30 6.37 -14.41
N ARG A 157 -14.13 7.22 -13.78
CA ARG A 157 -14.99 6.85 -12.63
C ARG A 157 -15.97 5.69 -12.90
N GLN A 158 -15.97 5.12 -14.09
CA GLN A 158 -16.90 4.10 -14.57
C GLN A 158 -16.30 2.69 -14.62
N ASP A 159 -15.00 2.50 -14.34
CA ASP A 159 -14.39 1.18 -14.51
C ASP A 159 -14.33 0.38 -13.20
N PHE A 160 -14.59 -0.93 -13.32
CA PHE A 160 -14.48 -1.93 -12.25
C PHE A 160 -13.12 -1.87 -11.54
N TYR A 161 -13.14 -2.19 -10.24
CA TYR A 161 -12.01 -2.12 -9.29
C TYR A 161 -10.67 -2.57 -9.90
N PHE A 162 -9.75 -1.62 -10.09
CA PHE A 162 -8.35 -1.85 -10.52
C PHE A 162 -8.12 -2.26 -11.98
N SER A 163 -9.16 -2.20 -12.81
CA SER A 163 -9.01 -2.36 -14.26
C SER A 163 -7.96 -1.39 -14.81
N ARG A 164 -7.14 -1.90 -15.72
CA ARG A 164 -6.06 -1.20 -16.43
C ARG A 164 -4.96 -0.65 -15.52
N VAL A 165 -5.00 -0.89 -14.22
CA VAL A 165 -3.94 -0.48 -13.31
C VAL A 165 -2.82 -1.52 -13.37
N ARG A 166 -1.61 -1.08 -13.71
CA ARG A 166 -0.40 -1.89 -13.54
C ARG A 166 0.14 -1.65 -12.13
N PRO A 167 0.27 -2.69 -11.28
CA PRO A 167 0.81 -2.52 -9.94
C PRO A 167 2.27 -2.08 -10.01
N VAL A 168 2.71 -1.16 -9.17
CA VAL A 168 4.13 -0.78 -9.09
C VAL A 168 4.85 -1.69 -8.10
N SER A 169 6.11 -2.04 -8.38
CA SER A 169 6.95 -2.70 -7.39
C SER A 169 7.14 -1.82 -6.15
N LEU A 170 7.14 -2.44 -4.98
CA LEU A 170 7.39 -1.77 -3.69
C LEU A 170 8.83 -1.23 -3.58
N HIS A 171 9.75 -1.67 -4.45
CA HIS A 171 11.10 -1.16 -4.56
C HIS A 171 11.15 0.26 -5.13
N VAL A 172 10.26 0.59 -6.08
CA VAL A 172 10.34 1.85 -6.84
C VAL A 172 10.29 3.08 -5.94
N PRO A 173 9.33 3.23 -4.99
CA PRO A 173 9.32 4.38 -4.10
C PRO A 173 10.58 4.48 -3.23
N LEU A 174 11.16 3.35 -2.80
CA LEU A 174 12.39 3.32 -2.00
C LEU A 174 13.61 3.77 -2.81
N ALA A 175 13.74 3.28 -4.04
CA ALA A 175 14.82 3.66 -4.95
C ALA A 175 14.76 5.16 -5.29
N CYS A 176 13.57 5.68 -5.62
CA CYS A 176 13.39 7.11 -5.80
C CYS A 176 13.76 7.91 -4.54
N LEU A 177 13.33 7.45 -3.36
CA LEU A 177 13.57 8.10 -2.07
C LEU A 177 15.07 8.18 -1.71
N ALA A 178 15.85 7.15 -2.04
CA ALA A 178 17.29 7.09 -1.77
C ALA A 178 18.08 8.24 -2.42
N HIS A 179 17.57 8.80 -3.53
CA HIS A 179 18.19 9.89 -4.28
C HIS A 179 17.76 11.29 -3.82
N LEU A 180 16.99 11.41 -2.73
CA LEU A 180 16.45 12.68 -2.23
C LEU A 180 17.01 13.01 -0.83
N PRO A 181 18.29 13.39 -0.67
CA PRO A 181 18.92 13.55 0.64
C PRO A 181 18.28 14.63 1.52
N GLY A 182 17.48 15.51 0.93
CA GLY A 182 16.73 16.54 1.63
C GLY A 182 15.32 16.15 2.07
N VAL A 183 14.84 14.96 1.75
CA VAL A 183 13.45 14.55 1.94
C VAL A 183 13.10 14.41 3.41
N ALA A 184 11.98 15.01 3.82
CA ALA A 184 11.46 14.91 5.18
C ALA A 184 10.22 14.01 5.26
N GLU A 185 9.47 13.88 4.16
CA GLU A 185 8.19 13.16 4.12
C GLU A 185 8.07 12.28 2.87
N ILE A 186 7.62 11.04 3.06
CA ILE A 186 7.10 10.17 2.00
C ILE A 186 5.62 9.90 2.23
N ASP A 187 4.83 10.03 1.18
CA ASP A 187 3.39 9.82 1.20
C ASP A 187 2.95 8.91 0.04
N CYS A 188 2.71 7.64 0.36
CA CYS A 188 2.25 6.59 -0.55
C CYS A 188 0.91 6.04 -0.04
N PRO A 189 -0.21 6.68 -0.37
CA PRO A 189 -1.53 6.31 0.13
C PRO A 189 -2.20 5.16 -0.63
N TRP A 190 -1.48 4.50 -1.55
CA TRP A 190 -1.75 3.13 -1.99
C TRP A 190 -0.50 2.55 -2.67
N LEU A 191 -0.01 1.41 -2.19
CA LEU A 191 1.16 0.70 -2.72
C LEU A 191 0.78 -0.59 -3.48
N TRP A 192 -0.39 -0.59 -4.12
CA TRP A 192 -0.83 -1.64 -5.06
C TRP A 192 -0.84 -3.06 -4.51
N GLU A 193 -0.96 -3.25 -3.19
CA GLU A 193 -1.47 -4.52 -2.66
C GLU A 193 -3.01 -4.51 -2.75
N ARG A 194 -3.57 -5.67 -3.09
CA ARG A 194 -5.02 -5.92 -3.23
C ARG A 194 -5.32 -7.35 -2.78
N LEU A 195 -6.52 -7.57 -2.25
CA LEU A 195 -7.02 -8.91 -1.93
C LEU A 195 -7.75 -9.51 -3.15
N PRO A 196 -7.91 -10.86 -3.19
CA PRO A 196 -8.76 -11.51 -4.18
C PRO A 196 -10.16 -10.89 -4.21
N PHE A 197 -10.63 -10.52 -5.40
CA PHE A 197 -11.96 -9.96 -5.58
C PHE A 197 -13.04 -11.03 -5.26
N PRO A 198 -14.03 -10.74 -4.41
CA PRO A 198 -15.01 -11.73 -3.92
C PRO A 198 -16.13 -12.00 -4.93
N ALA A 199 -15.84 -12.06 -6.24
CA ALA A 199 -16.87 -12.35 -7.24
C ALA A 199 -17.45 -13.75 -7.04
N ALA A 200 -18.76 -13.89 -7.20
CA ALA A 200 -19.45 -15.18 -7.24
C ALA A 200 -19.11 -15.98 -8.51
N GLY A 201 -18.94 -15.31 -9.65
CA GLY A 201 -18.60 -15.91 -10.93
C GLY A 201 -17.15 -16.38 -11.04
N ARG A 202 -16.92 -17.53 -11.67
CA ARG A 202 -15.57 -18.03 -11.97
C ARG A 202 -14.79 -17.09 -12.91
N PRO A 203 -15.38 -16.55 -14.00
CA PRO A 203 -14.62 -15.70 -14.92
C PRO A 203 -14.03 -14.46 -14.25
N MET A 204 -14.84 -13.74 -13.49
CA MET A 204 -14.40 -12.52 -12.82
C MET A 204 -13.29 -12.79 -11.79
N ARG A 205 -13.39 -13.87 -11.00
CA ARG A 205 -12.31 -14.30 -10.08
C ARG A 205 -11.01 -14.62 -10.83
N HIS A 206 -11.13 -15.21 -12.02
CA HIS A 206 -9.97 -15.57 -12.85
C HIS A 206 -9.29 -14.34 -13.45
N PHE A 207 -10.06 -13.41 -14.03
CA PHE A 207 -9.52 -12.19 -14.61
C PHE A 207 -8.89 -11.28 -13.56
N THR A 208 -9.56 -11.07 -12.43
CA THR A 208 -9.10 -10.18 -11.35
C THR A 208 -8.08 -10.82 -10.41
N ARG A 209 -7.70 -12.08 -10.63
CA ARG A 209 -6.83 -12.86 -9.74
C ARG A 209 -5.61 -12.06 -9.29
N VAL A 210 -5.39 -12.05 -7.99
CA VAL A 210 -4.14 -11.54 -7.41
C VAL A 210 -3.15 -12.70 -7.39
N TRP A 211 -2.17 -12.67 -8.29
CA TRP A 211 -1.18 -13.72 -8.37
C TRP A 211 -0.28 -13.71 -7.13
N GLU A 212 -0.28 -14.82 -6.39
CA GLU A 212 0.31 -14.92 -5.07
C GLU A 212 1.84 -14.86 -5.13
N GLY A 213 2.45 -15.41 -6.19
CA GLY A 213 3.89 -15.33 -6.45
C GLY A 213 4.42 -13.90 -6.52
N PRO A 214 3.96 -13.07 -7.50
CA PRO A 214 4.34 -11.66 -7.58
C PRO A 214 3.97 -10.83 -6.34
N TRP A 215 2.92 -11.19 -5.60
CA TRP A 215 2.58 -10.52 -4.34
C TRP A 215 3.62 -10.82 -3.26
N ARG A 216 3.97 -12.09 -3.05
CA ARG A 216 5.05 -12.49 -2.13
C ARG A 216 6.36 -11.82 -2.52
N ASP A 217 6.76 -11.94 -3.78
CA ASP A 217 8.07 -11.48 -4.24
C ASP A 217 8.25 -9.97 -4.01
N ALA A 218 7.20 -9.15 -4.21
CA ALA A 218 7.26 -7.72 -3.93
C ALA A 218 7.50 -7.40 -2.43
N ARG A 219 6.88 -8.16 -1.52
CA ARG A 219 7.10 -8.00 -0.08
C ARG A 219 8.52 -8.39 0.34
N HIS A 220 9.03 -9.46 -0.27
CA HIS A 220 10.42 -9.91 -0.08
C HIS A 220 11.42 -8.89 -0.61
N GLU A 221 11.15 -8.32 -1.80
CA GLU A 221 11.96 -7.29 -2.41
C GLU A 221 12.02 -6.02 -1.56
N PHE A 222 10.89 -5.57 -0.98
CA PHE A 222 10.87 -4.45 -0.05
C PHE A 222 11.75 -4.72 1.19
N GLY A 223 11.57 -5.90 1.81
CA GLY A 223 12.37 -6.31 2.97
C GLY A 223 13.86 -6.35 2.65
N ALA A 224 14.23 -6.96 1.52
CA ALA A 224 15.61 -7.02 1.05
C ALA A 224 16.18 -5.62 0.80
N SER A 225 15.44 -4.74 0.13
CA SER A 225 15.84 -3.35 -0.17
C SER A 225 16.19 -2.57 1.08
N MET A 226 15.42 -2.73 2.16
CA MET A 226 15.68 -2.06 3.43
C MET A 226 16.87 -2.64 4.20
N MET A 227 17.14 -3.94 4.04
CA MET A 227 18.25 -4.64 4.71
C MET A 227 19.58 -4.52 3.96
N GLN A 228 19.55 -4.34 2.63
CA GLN A 228 20.69 -4.27 1.72
C GLN A 228 20.64 -2.98 0.87
N GLN A 229 20.46 -1.84 1.54
CA GLN A 229 20.18 -0.56 0.87
C GLN A 229 21.28 -0.17 -0.12
N LYS A 230 22.54 -0.39 0.23
CA LYS A 230 23.65 -0.01 -0.65
C LYS A 230 23.68 -0.84 -1.93
N GLU A 231 23.41 -2.13 -1.81
CA GLU A 231 23.43 -3.07 -2.93
C GLU A 231 22.21 -2.91 -3.84
N LEU A 232 21.03 -2.70 -3.26
CA LEU A 232 19.76 -2.69 -4.00
C LEU A 232 19.26 -1.30 -4.37
N LEU A 233 19.51 -0.28 -3.53
CA LEU A 233 19.06 1.11 -3.78
C LEU A 233 20.21 2.01 -4.26
N GLY A 234 21.46 1.54 -4.24
CA GLY A 234 22.67 2.32 -4.55
C GLY A 234 23.07 3.33 -3.47
N LEU A 235 22.08 3.95 -2.81
CA LEU A 235 22.23 4.92 -1.74
C LEU A 235 21.39 4.53 -0.51
N PRO A 236 21.82 4.89 0.72
CA PRO A 236 21.00 4.68 1.90
C PRO A 236 19.76 5.58 1.86
N ILE A 237 18.66 5.13 2.46
CA ILE A 237 17.50 5.98 2.70
C ILE A 237 17.94 7.19 3.54
N PRO A 238 17.57 8.43 3.15
CA PRO A 238 18.01 9.63 3.84
C PRO A 238 17.58 9.66 5.31
N ALA A 239 18.52 9.99 6.20
CA ALA A 239 18.25 10.18 7.63
C ALA A 239 17.40 11.43 7.92
N THR A 240 17.20 12.30 6.92
CA THR A 240 16.32 13.47 6.96
C THR A 240 14.84 13.10 6.93
N LEU A 241 14.50 11.88 6.49
CA LEU A 241 13.14 11.38 6.45
C LEU A 241 12.62 11.19 7.87
N THR A 242 11.61 11.98 8.24
CA THR A 242 11.00 11.95 9.57
C THR A 242 9.53 11.56 9.53
N LYS A 243 8.89 11.56 8.37
CA LYS A 243 7.46 11.24 8.23
C LYS A 243 7.23 10.24 7.11
N ALA A 244 6.44 9.22 7.38
CA ALA A 244 6.01 8.26 6.37
C ALA A 244 4.52 7.95 6.50
N ARG A 245 3.79 8.08 5.39
CA ARG A 245 2.47 7.46 5.21
C ARG A 245 2.58 6.38 4.15
N LEU A 246 2.40 5.12 4.55
CA LEU A 246 2.56 3.95 3.69
C LEU A 246 1.30 3.07 3.79
N TRP A 247 0.42 3.17 2.81
CA TRP A 247 -0.81 2.38 2.76
C TRP A 247 -0.68 1.33 1.69
N PHE A 248 -0.63 0.05 2.06
CA PHE A 248 -0.43 -1.04 1.12
C PHE A 248 -1.69 -1.35 0.31
N TRP A 249 -2.87 -1.15 0.90
CA TRP A 249 -4.17 -1.18 0.23
C TRP A 249 -4.92 0.17 0.37
N GLN A 250 -5.97 0.36 -0.42
CA GLN A 250 -6.78 1.58 -0.40
C GLN A 250 -7.70 1.67 0.84
N PRO A 251 -7.88 2.86 1.43
CA PRO A 251 -8.72 3.09 2.60
C PRO A 251 -10.22 2.70 2.54
N GLY A 252 -10.74 2.30 1.38
CA GLY A 252 -12.15 1.93 1.19
C GLY A 252 -12.41 0.42 1.10
N LEU A 253 -11.39 -0.42 1.00
CA LEU A 253 -11.50 -1.88 0.77
C LEU A 253 -11.97 -2.69 1.99
N ALA A 254 -12.59 -2.03 2.96
CA ALA A 254 -13.08 -2.72 4.15
C ALA A 254 -14.23 -3.65 3.81
N CYS A 255 -14.14 -4.90 4.26
CA CYS A 255 -15.31 -5.79 4.27
C CYS A 255 -15.79 -6.18 2.87
N GLU A 256 -14.93 -6.02 1.86
CA GLU A 256 -15.04 -6.67 0.55
C GLU A 256 -14.19 -7.95 0.49
N ASP A 257 -13.56 -8.35 1.60
CA ASP A 257 -12.72 -9.54 1.64
C ASP A 257 -13.56 -10.78 1.84
N ASN A 258 -13.45 -11.77 0.95
CA ASN A 258 -14.00 -13.08 1.23
C ASN A 258 -13.09 -13.81 2.24
N GLN A 259 -13.47 -13.78 3.52
CA GLN A 259 -12.67 -14.32 4.63
C GLN A 259 -12.78 -15.85 4.75
N ALA A 260 -13.62 -16.48 3.93
CA ALA A 260 -13.75 -17.93 3.82
C ALA A 260 -12.76 -18.54 2.84
N LEU A 261 -12.06 -17.75 2.02
CA LEU A 261 -11.05 -18.26 1.10
C LEU A 261 -9.76 -18.66 1.83
N ALA A 262 -9.10 -19.70 1.33
CA ALA A 262 -7.74 -20.02 1.73
C ALA A 262 -6.79 -18.91 1.24
N MET A 263 -5.85 -18.49 2.09
CA MET A 263 -4.90 -17.42 1.77
C MET A 263 -3.47 -17.95 1.64
N PRO A 264 -2.62 -17.32 0.82
CA PRO A 264 -1.25 -17.77 0.63
C PRO A 264 -0.35 -17.45 1.82
N ASP A 265 0.71 -18.26 1.98
CA ASP A 265 1.87 -17.90 2.77
C ASP A 265 2.82 -17.00 1.95
N LEU A 266 2.81 -15.70 2.27
CA LEU A 266 3.67 -14.66 1.68
C LEU A 266 5.02 -14.52 2.42
N VAL A 267 5.26 -15.31 3.47
CA VAL A 267 6.47 -15.22 4.30
C VAL A 267 7.52 -16.22 3.83
N THR A 268 7.15 -17.47 3.60
CA THR A 268 8.07 -18.53 3.15
C THR A 268 8.75 -18.14 1.82
N PRO A 269 10.09 -18.29 1.69
CA PRO A 269 11.00 -19.07 2.55
C PRO A 269 11.66 -18.30 3.69
N ALA A 270 11.28 -17.05 3.96
CA ALA A 270 11.82 -16.31 5.10
C ALA A 270 11.26 -16.86 6.42
N GLU A 271 12.01 -16.70 7.51
CA GLU A 271 11.54 -17.08 8.86
C GLU A 271 10.66 -16.00 9.50
N GLN A 272 10.85 -14.74 9.11
CA GLN A 272 10.09 -13.58 9.57
C GLN A 272 9.50 -12.87 8.36
N ASP A 273 8.32 -12.25 8.52
CA ASP A 273 7.69 -11.48 7.45
C ASP A 273 8.63 -10.39 6.92
N PRO A 274 9.12 -10.50 5.67
CA PRO A 274 10.12 -9.57 5.15
C PRO A 274 9.64 -8.13 5.10
N LEU A 275 8.33 -7.92 4.85
CA LEU A 275 7.76 -6.58 4.82
C LEU A 275 7.81 -5.95 6.21
N SER A 276 7.31 -6.66 7.24
CA SER A 276 7.37 -6.21 8.64
C SER A 276 8.81 -5.89 9.06
N VAL A 277 9.79 -6.73 8.72
CA VAL A 277 11.20 -6.50 9.05
C VAL A 277 11.77 -5.27 8.33
N GLY A 278 11.45 -5.07 7.05
CA GLY A 278 11.87 -3.89 6.29
C GLY A 278 11.28 -2.60 6.85
N LEU A 279 9.98 -2.60 7.15
CA LEU A 279 9.28 -1.46 7.74
C LEU A 279 9.81 -1.13 9.14
N ARG A 280 10.16 -2.14 9.95
CA ARG A 280 10.80 -1.94 11.25
C ARG A 280 12.10 -1.15 11.14
N THR A 281 12.91 -1.47 10.13
CA THR A 281 14.17 -0.80 9.84
C THR A 281 13.93 0.64 9.38
N LEU A 282 12.94 0.86 8.51
CA LEU A 282 12.56 2.20 8.06
C LEU A 282 12.07 3.07 9.22
N ALA A 283 11.26 2.51 10.11
CA ALA A 283 10.62 3.21 11.22
C ALA A 283 11.61 3.71 12.30
N ALA A 284 12.81 3.14 12.38
CA ALA A 284 13.80 3.50 13.40
C ALA A 284 14.25 4.97 13.37
N GLN A 285 14.16 5.63 12.20
CA GLN A 285 14.50 7.05 12.04
C GLN A 285 13.30 8.00 12.05
N LEU A 286 12.07 7.48 11.99
CA LEU A 286 10.87 8.29 11.82
C LEU A 286 10.42 8.96 13.13
N GLN A 287 9.71 10.07 12.96
CA GLN A 287 8.96 10.78 13.99
C GLN A 287 7.44 10.55 13.85
N GLU A 288 6.94 10.35 12.63
CA GLU A 288 5.53 10.07 12.37
C GLU A 288 5.42 8.90 11.38
N LEU A 289 4.66 7.88 11.75
CA LEU A 289 4.37 6.71 10.89
C LEU A 289 2.86 6.45 10.85
N ASP A 290 2.27 6.56 9.66
CA ASP A 290 0.90 6.16 9.34
C ASP A 290 0.95 4.98 8.36
N LEU A 291 0.56 3.80 8.83
CA LEU A 291 0.77 2.52 8.16
C LEU A 291 -0.54 1.76 8.00
N ARG A 292 -0.78 1.20 6.81
CA ARG A 292 -1.81 0.17 6.57
C ARG A 292 -1.20 -1.03 5.89
N ALA A 293 -1.06 -2.16 6.56
CA ALA A 293 -0.35 -3.31 6.00
C ALA A 293 -0.77 -4.66 6.61
N PHE A 294 -0.54 -5.75 5.86
CA PHE A 294 -0.55 -7.11 6.40
C PHE A 294 0.75 -7.26 7.17
N LEU A 295 0.66 -7.41 8.48
CA LEU A 295 1.82 -7.36 9.36
C LEU A 295 1.83 -8.54 10.30
N THR A 296 3.01 -8.78 10.87
CA THR A 296 3.22 -9.64 12.03
C THR A 296 3.84 -8.82 13.15
N GLU A 297 3.96 -9.42 14.32
CA GLU A 297 4.69 -8.88 15.47
C GLU A 297 6.12 -8.43 15.15
N HIS A 298 6.73 -8.97 14.09
CA HIS A 298 8.08 -8.61 13.63
C HIS A 298 8.24 -7.17 13.15
N ILE A 299 7.14 -6.42 12.99
CA ILE A 299 7.19 -4.98 12.69
C ILE A 299 7.82 -4.20 13.85
N PHE A 300 7.67 -4.68 15.08
CA PHE A 300 8.14 -3.97 16.26
C PHE A 300 9.60 -4.34 16.61
N PRO A 301 10.39 -3.38 17.13
CA PRO A 301 11.72 -3.67 17.66
C PRO A 301 11.64 -4.55 18.90
N SER A 302 12.54 -5.53 18.99
CA SER A 302 12.72 -6.29 20.22
C SER A 302 13.24 -5.36 21.34
N PRO A 303 12.85 -5.55 22.61
CA PRO A 303 13.39 -4.78 23.73
C PRO A 303 14.93 -4.79 23.82
N ASP A 304 15.55 -5.90 23.40
CA ASP A 304 17.00 -6.08 23.44
C ASP A 304 17.72 -5.55 22.19
N ALA A 305 16.98 -4.97 21.23
CA ALA A 305 17.58 -4.44 20.02
C ALA A 305 18.43 -3.18 20.33
N PRO A 306 19.57 -2.98 19.63
CA PRO A 306 20.40 -1.78 19.78
C PRO A 306 19.61 -0.49 19.62
N SER A 307 20.04 0.59 20.27
CA SER A 307 19.38 1.91 20.22
C SER A 307 19.14 2.42 18.80
N SER A 308 20.01 2.10 17.85
CA SER A 308 19.88 2.47 16.43
C SER A 308 18.75 1.76 15.70
N LYS A 309 18.19 0.69 16.28
CA LYS A 309 17.04 -0.06 15.76
C LYS A 309 15.77 0.17 16.59
N GLN A 310 15.87 0.91 17.69
CA GLN A 310 14.73 1.30 18.50
C GLN A 310 14.04 2.52 17.89
N TRP A 311 12.74 2.64 18.10
CA TRP A 311 11.93 3.75 17.58
C TRP A 311 11.93 4.96 18.51
N LEU A 312 13.13 5.41 18.89
CA LEU A 312 13.31 6.41 19.96
C LEU A 312 12.77 7.81 19.59
N ASN A 313 12.72 8.13 18.29
CA ASN A 313 12.28 9.43 17.79
C ASN A 313 10.79 9.48 17.46
N LEU A 314 10.10 8.34 17.52
CA LEU A 314 8.72 8.22 17.07
C LEU A 314 7.78 8.92 18.04
N ARG A 315 7.09 9.95 17.54
CA ARG A 315 6.13 10.77 18.30
C ARG A 315 4.70 10.35 18.02
N ARG A 316 4.39 9.98 16.77
CA ARG A 316 3.07 9.52 16.35
C ARG A 316 3.17 8.22 15.58
N LEU A 317 2.41 7.22 16.03
CA LEU A 317 2.30 5.93 15.38
C LEU A 317 0.83 5.58 15.15
N THR A 318 0.47 5.28 13.91
CA THR A 318 -0.86 4.76 13.57
C THR A 318 -0.67 3.56 12.67
N ILE A 319 -1.11 2.39 13.13
CA ILE A 319 -1.06 1.14 12.37
C ILE A 319 -2.48 0.61 12.24
N GLU A 320 -3.01 0.63 11.02
CA GLU A 320 -4.15 -0.22 10.63
C GLU A 320 -3.59 -1.56 10.11
N PHE A 321 -3.70 -2.61 10.91
CA PHE A 321 -3.30 -3.94 10.45
C PHE A 321 -4.47 -4.65 9.77
N HIS A 322 -4.18 -5.45 8.75
CA HIS A 322 -5.21 -6.29 8.14
C HIS A 322 -5.56 -7.45 9.07
N PRO A 323 -6.83 -7.88 9.19
CA PRO A 323 -7.21 -9.11 9.88
C PRO A 323 -6.50 -10.38 9.35
N LEU A 324 -6.03 -10.33 8.10
CA LEU A 324 -5.24 -11.39 7.46
C LEU A 324 -3.75 -11.19 7.80
N ARG A 325 -3.09 -12.27 8.23
CA ARG A 325 -1.65 -12.32 8.41
C ARG A 325 -0.95 -12.68 7.10
N PRO A 326 0.29 -12.23 6.90
CA PRO A 326 1.05 -12.57 5.70
C PRO A 326 1.45 -14.04 5.61
N ASP A 327 1.35 -14.83 6.69
CA ASP A 327 1.55 -16.29 6.69
C ASP A 327 0.26 -17.06 6.31
N GLY A 328 -0.77 -16.34 5.85
CA GLY A 328 -2.06 -16.89 5.43
C GLY A 328 -3.03 -17.24 6.58
N ARG A 329 -2.63 -17.01 7.84
CA ARG A 329 -3.52 -17.16 9.01
C ARG A 329 -4.32 -15.89 9.27
N TRP A 330 -5.29 -15.96 10.19
CA TRP A 330 -6.10 -14.80 10.58
C TRP A 330 -5.85 -14.38 12.04
N TYR A 331 -5.95 -13.08 12.31
CA TYR A 331 -5.97 -12.54 13.68
C TYR A 331 -7.31 -12.78 14.39
N PHE A 332 -8.37 -12.99 13.59
CA PHE A 332 -9.72 -13.17 14.06
C PHE A 332 -10.32 -14.45 13.45
N VAL A 333 -11.20 -15.09 14.20
CA VAL A 333 -11.98 -16.28 13.82
C VAL A 333 -13.47 -15.97 13.89
N GLY A 334 -14.30 -16.89 13.42
CA GLY A 334 -15.75 -16.75 13.58
C GLY A 334 -16.19 -16.72 15.05
N PRO A 335 -17.35 -16.14 15.39
CA PRO A 335 -17.87 -16.07 16.76
C PRO A 335 -17.95 -17.40 17.51
N ARG A 336 -18.16 -18.52 16.80
CA ARG A 336 -18.19 -19.88 17.38
C ARG A 336 -16.81 -20.57 17.31
N GLY A 337 -15.75 -19.82 16.99
CA GLY A 337 -14.38 -20.30 16.84
C GLY A 337 -14.08 -20.87 15.45
N GLU A 338 -14.87 -20.54 14.43
CA GLU A 338 -14.70 -21.09 13.09
C GLU A 338 -13.44 -20.55 12.41
N ASP A 339 -12.61 -21.47 11.93
CA ASP A 339 -11.46 -21.16 11.10
C ASP A 339 -11.31 -22.22 10.00
N PRO A 340 -11.98 -22.08 8.84
CA PRO A 340 -11.97 -23.09 7.78
C PRO A 340 -10.57 -23.33 7.20
N HIS A 341 -9.69 -22.34 7.27
CA HIS A 341 -8.34 -22.37 6.72
C HIS A 341 -7.33 -21.86 7.75
N PRO A 342 -6.95 -22.69 8.74
CA PRO A 342 -6.08 -22.26 9.84
C PRO A 342 -4.60 -22.10 9.46
N LYS A 343 -4.25 -22.34 8.19
CA LYS A 343 -2.88 -22.26 7.66
C LYS A 343 -2.88 -21.70 6.25
N GLY A 344 -1.85 -20.92 5.94
CA GLY A 344 -1.58 -20.47 4.58
C GLY A 344 -1.09 -21.60 3.68
N PHE A 345 -1.43 -21.54 2.39
CA PHE A 345 -0.92 -22.49 1.40
C PHE A 345 0.43 -22.04 0.82
N ALA A 346 1.25 -23.02 0.43
CA ALA A 346 2.57 -22.75 -0.13
C ALA A 346 2.48 -22.26 -1.58
N ILE A 347 3.23 -21.21 -1.88
CA ILE A 347 3.33 -20.64 -3.23
C ILE A 347 4.33 -21.44 -4.08
N SER A 348 3.83 -22.03 -5.16
CA SER A 348 4.59 -22.72 -6.21
C SER A 348 4.82 -21.82 -7.44
N LYS A 349 5.90 -22.07 -8.18
CA LYS A 349 6.14 -21.39 -9.47
C LYS A 349 5.15 -21.78 -10.57
N ALA A 350 4.61 -22.99 -10.51
CA ALA A 350 3.74 -23.53 -11.55
C ALA A 350 2.32 -22.97 -11.48
N ASP A 351 1.77 -22.81 -10.27
CA ASP A 351 0.33 -22.58 -10.09
C ASP A 351 0.00 -21.13 -9.66
N HIS A 352 1.01 -20.40 -9.17
CA HIS A 352 0.83 -19.11 -8.49
C HIS A 352 1.55 -17.95 -9.16
N TYR A 353 2.06 -18.14 -10.38
CA TYR A 353 2.60 -17.08 -11.22
C TYR A 353 1.77 -16.93 -12.48
N PRO A 354 1.58 -15.69 -12.97
CA PRO A 354 0.79 -15.47 -14.17
C PRO A 354 1.41 -16.20 -15.36
N PRO A 355 0.60 -16.95 -16.13
CA PRO A 355 1.12 -17.70 -17.27
C PRO A 355 1.68 -16.73 -18.31
N LEU A 356 2.70 -17.19 -19.04
CA LEU A 356 3.33 -16.41 -20.13
C LEU A 356 2.56 -16.54 -21.46
N GLN A 357 1.66 -17.50 -21.56
CA GLN A 357 0.90 -17.85 -22.76
C GLN A 357 -0.54 -18.18 -22.36
N THR A 358 -1.46 -18.08 -23.32
CA THR A 358 -2.85 -18.52 -23.14
C THR A 358 -2.88 -19.98 -22.71
N THR A 359 -3.70 -20.27 -21.69
CA THR A 359 -3.90 -21.62 -21.17
C THR A 359 -5.27 -22.16 -21.58
N THR A 360 -5.48 -23.47 -21.49
CA THR A 360 -6.81 -24.08 -21.71
C THR A 360 -7.86 -23.52 -20.73
N GLU A 361 -7.46 -23.22 -19.49
CA GLU A 361 -8.35 -22.58 -18.53
C GLU A 361 -8.74 -21.16 -18.98
N ASP A 362 -7.83 -20.41 -19.62
CA ASP A 362 -8.17 -19.09 -20.17
C ASP A 362 -9.24 -19.21 -21.26
N GLU A 363 -9.09 -20.16 -22.18
CA GLU A 363 -10.06 -20.40 -23.25
C GLU A 363 -11.43 -20.80 -22.71
N GLU A 364 -11.47 -21.70 -21.70
CA GLU A 364 -12.72 -22.11 -21.03
C GLU A 364 -13.40 -20.95 -20.29
N VAL A 365 -12.62 -20.10 -19.64
CA VAL A 365 -13.14 -18.92 -18.92
C VAL A 365 -13.66 -17.87 -19.91
N ASP A 366 -12.96 -17.65 -21.01
CA ASP A 366 -13.39 -16.72 -22.06
C ASP A 366 -14.69 -17.20 -22.72
N GLU A 367 -14.85 -18.51 -22.96
CA GLU A 367 -16.11 -19.08 -23.47
C GLU A 367 -17.26 -18.83 -22.48
N GLN A 368 -17.06 -19.12 -21.19
CA GLN A 368 -18.04 -18.85 -20.13
C GLN A 368 -18.45 -17.37 -20.09
N TRP A 369 -17.49 -16.45 -20.18
CA TRP A 369 -17.75 -15.01 -20.20
C TRP A 369 -18.52 -14.57 -21.46
N ASN A 370 -18.25 -15.17 -22.63
CA ASN A 370 -18.96 -14.81 -23.85
C ASN A 370 -20.41 -15.31 -23.88
N GLU A 371 -20.70 -16.42 -23.21
CA GLU A 371 -22.07 -16.94 -23.07
C GLU A 371 -22.92 -16.06 -22.16
N ASP A 372 -22.33 -15.46 -21.13
CA ASP A 372 -22.98 -14.50 -20.21
C ASP A 372 -22.06 -13.31 -19.87
N PRO A 373 -21.95 -12.29 -20.75
CA PRO A 373 -21.02 -11.17 -20.58
C PRO A 373 -21.40 -10.19 -19.48
N GLU A 374 -22.68 -10.17 -19.09
CA GLU A 374 -23.16 -9.42 -17.93
C GLU A 374 -23.04 -10.24 -16.65
N GLY A 375 -22.61 -11.51 -16.76
CA GLY A 375 -22.39 -12.47 -15.70
C GLY A 375 -23.58 -12.69 -14.77
N GLY A 376 -24.82 -12.39 -15.17
CA GLY A 376 -26.03 -12.56 -14.35
C GLY A 376 -25.89 -12.13 -12.87
N GLU A 377 -26.52 -12.87 -11.95
CA GLU A 377 -26.31 -12.79 -10.48
C GLU A 377 -24.85 -13.14 -10.05
N GLU A 378 -23.95 -13.44 -10.99
CA GLU A 378 -22.56 -13.88 -10.76
C GLU A 378 -21.52 -12.73 -10.79
N VAL A 379 -21.90 -11.50 -11.17
CA VAL A 379 -21.07 -10.28 -11.01
C VAL A 379 -21.23 -9.64 -9.63
N ASP A 380 -22.23 -10.09 -8.86
CA ASP A 380 -22.44 -9.62 -7.50
C ASP A 380 -21.24 -10.01 -6.60
N ALA A 381 -20.73 -9.02 -5.88
CA ALA A 381 -19.69 -9.20 -4.88
C ALA A 381 -20.34 -9.59 -3.56
N PHE A 382 -20.29 -10.87 -3.22
CA PHE A 382 -20.80 -11.42 -1.96
C PHE A 382 -19.63 -11.92 -1.09
N PRO A 383 -18.85 -11.04 -0.45
CA PRO A 383 -17.80 -11.46 0.46
C PRO A 383 -18.42 -12.16 1.69
N ASP A 384 -17.85 -13.28 2.12
CA ASP A 384 -18.19 -13.90 3.41
C ASP A 384 -17.29 -13.30 4.51
N VAL A 385 -17.77 -12.25 5.18
CA VAL A 385 -17.05 -11.49 6.23
C VAL A 385 -17.59 -11.88 7.60
N PHE A 386 -16.93 -12.81 8.27
CA PHE A 386 -17.45 -13.41 9.52
C PHE A 386 -16.46 -13.42 10.68
N ARG A 387 -15.18 -13.06 10.46
CA ARG A 387 -14.11 -13.18 11.45
C ARG A 387 -14.11 -11.97 12.39
N THR A 388 -14.88 -12.04 13.47
CA THR A 388 -15.02 -10.96 14.46
C THR A 388 -14.39 -11.27 15.82
N GLN A 389 -14.12 -12.54 16.12
CA GLN A 389 -13.62 -12.96 17.43
C GLN A 389 -12.08 -13.01 17.44
N PRO A 390 -11.38 -12.30 18.36
CA PRO A 390 -9.92 -12.34 18.41
C PRO A 390 -9.39 -13.74 18.72
N SER A 391 -8.37 -14.20 17.97
CA SER A 391 -7.65 -15.44 18.25
C SER A 391 -6.43 -15.17 19.14
N PRO A 392 -6.39 -15.62 20.41
CA PRO A 392 -5.29 -15.33 21.33
C PRO A 392 -3.92 -15.73 20.78
N GLU A 393 -3.85 -16.85 20.06
CA GLU A 393 -2.60 -17.40 19.51
C GLU A 393 -1.93 -16.46 18.50
N THR A 394 -2.70 -15.65 17.78
CA THR A 394 -2.18 -14.75 16.74
C THR A 394 -2.21 -13.29 17.19
N ILE A 395 -3.21 -12.86 17.94
CA ILE A 395 -3.37 -11.45 18.33
C ILE A 395 -2.51 -11.05 19.52
N GLU A 396 -2.34 -11.92 20.53
CA GLU A 396 -1.57 -11.56 21.73
C GLU A 396 -0.08 -11.35 21.44
N PRO A 397 0.60 -12.15 20.60
CA PRO A 397 1.97 -11.85 20.19
C PRO A 397 2.13 -10.45 19.57
N LEU A 398 1.15 -10.03 18.75
CA LEU A 398 1.15 -8.70 18.14
C LEU A 398 0.98 -7.60 19.21
N LEU A 399 0.04 -7.77 20.14
CA LEU A 399 -0.18 -6.83 21.25
C LEU A 399 1.02 -6.73 22.18
N LEU A 400 1.65 -7.86 22.52
CA LEU A 400 2.85 -7.91 23.36
C LEU A 400 4.01 -7.17 22.70
N ALA A 401 4.22 -7.39 21.40
CA ALA A 401 5.27 -6.71 20.65
C ALA A 401 5.01 -5.19 20.55
N PHE A 402 3.76 -4.78 20.30
CA PHE A 402 3.36 -3.38 20.30
C PHE A 402 3.58 -2.72 21.67
N GLY A 403 3.04 -3.28 22.75
CA GLY A 403 3.17 -2.73 24.10
C GLY A 403 4.63 -2.66 24.55
N SER A 404 5.44 -3.67 24.19
CA SER A 404 6.87 -3.71 24.51
C SER A 404 7.65 -2.63 23.76
N ALA A 405 7.32 -2.39 22.49
CA ALA A 405 7.92 -1.30 21.72
C ALA A 405 7.52 0.05 22.29
N VAL A 406 6.22 0.28 22.52
CA VAL A 406 5.67 1.54 23.06
C VAL A 406 6.35 1.93 24.36
N LYS A 407 6.58 0.97 25.27
CA LYS A 407 7.32 1.18 26.53
C LYS A 407 8.70 1.80 26.34
N ASN A 408 9.36 1.52 25.22
CA ASN A 408 10.71 1.98 24.90
C ASN A 408 10.75 3.22 23.98
N MET A 409 9.60 3.74 23.55
CA MET A 409 9.50 4.93 22.70
C MET A 409 9.44 6.21 23.55
N GLY A 410 10.60 6.74 23.94
CA GLY A 410 10.68 7.88 24.87
C GLY A 410 10.09 9.21 24.36
N ALA A 411 9.94 9.38 23.03
CA ALA A 411 9.36 10.59 22.43
C ALA A 411 7.86 10.47 22.10
N LEU A 412 7.23 9.33 22.41
CA LEU A 412 5.90 9.01 21.95
C LEU A 412 4.85 9.94 22.58
N GLU A 413 3.97 10.48 21.74
CA GLU A 413 2.80 11.28 22.14
C GLU A 413 1.51 10.46 22.00
N ASP A 414 1.42 9.70 20.91
CA ASP A 414 0.23 8.96 20.51
C ASP A 414 0.62 7.72 19.69
N ALA A 415 0.18 6.54 20.10
CA ALA A 415 0.33 5.30 19.34
C ALA A 415 -0.99 4.55 19.25
N GLU A 416 -1.35 4.09 18.06
CA GLU A 416 -2.57 3.35 17.81
C GLU A 416 -2.28 2.12 16.95
N LEU A 417 -2.79 0.96 17.39
CA LEU A 417 -2.78 -0.29 16.66
C LEU A 417 -4.22 -0.81 16.58
N PHE A 418 -4.77 -0.91 15.38
CA PHE A 418 -6.16 -1.30 15.20
C PHE A 418 -6.41 -2.01 13.87
N ALA A 419 -7.54 -2.67 13.77
CA ALA A 419 -8.12 -3.19 12.54
C ALA A 419 -9.59 -2.73 12.45
N TYR A 420 -10.15 -2.70 11.25
CA TYR A 420 -11.60 -2.63 11.09
C TYR A 420 -12.16 -4.02 10.92
N LEU A 421 -13.25 -4.30 11.63
CA LEU A 421 -14.01 -5.54 11.55
C LEU A 421 -15.45 -5.24 11.13
N ALA A 422 -16.10 -6.22 10.53
CA ALA A 422 -17.53 -6.20 10.29
C ALA A 422 -18.08 -7.63 10.37
N TRP A 423 -19.40 -7.70 10.48
CA TRP A 423 -20.17 -8.92 10.34
C TRP A 423 -21.05 -8.76 9.10
N CYS A 424 -20.57 -9.25 7.96
CA CYS A 424 -21.31 -9.31 6.70
C CYS A 424 -21.11 -10.71 6.11
N PRO A 425 -21.66 -11.75 6.77
CA PRO A 425 -21.48 -13.14 6.34
C PRO A 425 -22.25 -13.41 5.04
N SER A 426 -21.94 -14.53 4.37
CA SER A 426 -22.80 -15.03 3.29
C SER A 426 -24.22 -15.35 3.79
N ASP A 427 -25.22 -15.36 2.91
CA ASP A 427 -26.62 -15.68 3.26
C ASP A 427 -26.73 -17.02 4.00
N SER A 428 -26.04 -18.05 3.52
CA SER A 428 -26.01 -19.37 4.17
C SER A 428 -25.49 -19.30 5.61
N ARG A 429 -24.42 -18.52 5.84
CA ARG A 429 -23.85 -18.36 7.19
C ARG A 429 -24.73 -17.45 8.05
N ALA A 430 -25.36 -16.43 7.48
CA ALA A 430 -26.32 -15.59 8.19
C ALA A 430 -27.50 -16.43 8.72
N GLU A 431 -28.05 -17.31 7.88
CA GLU A 431 -29.11 -18.26 8.25
C GLU A 431 -28.68 -19.23 9.36
N GLU A 432 -27.45 -19.75 9.31
CA GLU A 432 -26.89 -20.62 10.34
C GLU A 432 -26.70 -19.94 11.71
N TYR A 433 -26.55 -18.62 11.71
CA TYR A 433 -26.40 -17.82 12.93
C TYR A 433 -27.75 -17.40 13.51
N GLY A 434 -28.68 -16.92 12.69
CA GLY A 434 -29.97 -16.41 13.17
C GLY A 434 -29.77 -15.38 14.29
N ASP A 435 -30.46 -15.57 15.42
CA ASP A 435 -30.40 -14.69 16.59
C ASP A 435 -29.05 -14.72 17.35
N GLU A 436 -28.15 -15.64 17.01
CA GLU A 436 -26.80 -15.75 17.62
C GLU A 436 -25.74 -14.90 16.92
N ALA A 437 -26.12 -14.10 15.92
CA ALA A 437 -25.20 -13.19 15.24
C ALA A 437 -24.50 -12.25 16.26
N PRO A 438 -23.18 -12.01 16.12
CA PRO A 438 -22.44 -11.18 17.06
C PRO A 438 -22.92 -9.72 17.01
N TYR A 439 -23.32 -9.26 15.82
CA TYR A 439 -23.83 -7.92 15.55
C TYR A 439 -24.87 -8.02 14.42
N ASP A 440 -25.73 -7.01 14.30
CA ASP A 440 -26.53 -6.79 13.09
C ASP A 440 -25.60 -6.49 11.90
N SER A 441 -25.85 -7.10 10.74
CA SER A 441 -25.06 -6.85 9.52
C SER A 441 -25.26 -5.44 8.98
N GLU A 442 -26.37 -4.78 9.30
CA GLU A 442 -26.63 -3.38 8.96
C GLU A 442 -25.80 -2.40 9.81
N ASN A 443 -25.17 -2.85 10.90
CA ASN A 443 -24.33 -1.98 11.74
C ASN A 443 -23.06 -1.50 11.02
N GLY A 444 -22.70 -2.10 9.88
CA GLY A 444 -21.52 -1.71 9.11
C GLY A 444 -20.22 -2.13 9.77
N VAL A 445 -19.24 -1.23 9.79
CA VAL A 445 -17.86 -1.51 10.25
C VAL A 445 -17.59 -0.90 11.61
N HIS A 446 -16.75 -1.54 12.42
CA HIS A 446 -16.24 -0.97 13.67
C HIS A 446 -14.73 -1.15 13.80
N ARG A 447 -14.11 -0.32 14.64
CA ARG A 447 -12.69 -0.44 14.97
C ARG A 447 -12.51 -1.42 16.12
N TRP A 448 -11.49 -2.26 16.00
CA TRP A 448 -10.99 -3.12 17.05
C TRP A 448 -9.51 -2.81 17.29
N GLY A 449 -9.10 -2.50 18.51
CA GLY A 449 -7.69 -2.24 18.79
C GLY A 449 -7.39 -1.54 20.11
N VAL A 450 -6.18 -1.00 20.18
CA VAL A 450 -5.63 -0.33 21.36
C VAL A 450 -4.93 0.96 20.97
N ARG A 451 -5.10 1.99 21.80
CA ARG A 451 -4.42 3.29 21.66
C ARG A 451 -3.73 3.67 22.96
N HIS A 452 -2.49 4.13 22.87
CA HIS A 452 -1.73 4.69 23.96
C HIS A 452 -1.55 6.20 23.76
N LEU A 453 -2.00 6.98 24.74
CA LEU A 453 -1.80 8.42 24.83
C LEU A 453 -0.81 8.71 25.94
N ALA A 454 0.33 9.30 25.60
CA ALA A 454 1.34 9.63 26.59
C ALA A 454 0.88 10.77 27.52
N ALA A 455 1.41 10.77 28.74
CA ALA A 455 1.19 11.84 29.71
C ALA A 455 1.65 13.20 29.15
N LYS A 456 0.83 14.24 29.28
CA LYS A 456 1.25 15.60 28.95
C LYS A 456 2.06 16.17 30.13
N ALA A 457 3.36 16.39 29.93
CA ALA A 457 4.17 17.15 30.87
C ALA A 457 3.81 18.64 30.71
N GLY A 458 3.01 19.21 31.62
CA GLY A 458 2.71 20.65 31.52
C GLY A 458 1.72 21.28 32.48
N ASP A 459 0.85 20.53 33.17
CA ASP A 459 -0.04 21.10 34.18
C ASP A 459 0.22 20.46 35.55
N GLU A 460 0.00 21.23 36.62
CA GLU A 460 0.28 20.87 38.02
C GLU A 460 -0.48 19.60 38.49
N ASP A 461 -1.41 19.09 37.68
CA ASP A 461 -1.92 17.72 37.72
C ASP A 461 -1.24 16.88 36.62
N THR A 462 -0.21 16.10 36.98
CA THR A 462 0.36 15.08 36.07
C THR A 462 -0.73 14.12 35.61
N VAL A 463 -1.27 14.33 34.41
CA VAL A 463 -2.19 13.38 33.77
C VAL A 463 -1.38 12.14 33.42
N GLU A 464 -1.59 11.05 34.15
CA GLU A 464 -1.02 9.74 33.82
C GLU A 464 -1.33 9.37 32.36
N GLY A 465 -0.41 8.65 31.70
CA GLY A 465 -0.68 8.11 30.37
C GLY A 465 -1.97 7.29 30.36
N VAL A 466 -2.64 7.20 29.21
CA VAL A 466 -3.92 6.47 29.07
C VAL A 466 -3.78 5.41 28.00
N VAL A 467 -4.21 4.18 28.32
CA VAL A 467 -4.37 3.09 27.36
C VAL A 467 -5.85 2.88 27.14
N GLN A 468 -6.30 3.17 25.93
CA GLN A 468 -7.68 3.01 25.49
C GLN A 468 -7.83 1.68 24.73
N TRP A 469 -8.71 0.82 25.23
CA TRP A 469 -9.04 -0.47 24.62
C TRP A 469 -10.40 -0.37 23.95
N GLN A 470 -10.46 -0.68 22.66
CA GLN A 470 -11.70 -0.83 21.92
C GLN A 470 -11.75 -2.26 21.39
N ILE A 471 -12.06 -3.22 22.27
CA ILE A 471 -11.97 -4.66 21.99
C ILE A 471 -13.22 -5.45 22.39
N GLY A 472 -14.33 -4.76 22.70
CA GLY A 472 -15.60 -5.36 23.08
C GLY A 472 -15.53 -6.10 24.41
N ASP A 473 -16.16 -7.27 24.48
CA ASP A 473 -16.17 -8.13 25.68
C ASP A 473 -14.93 -9.01 25.80
N TRP A 474 -14.14 -9.15 24.74
CA TRP A 474 -12.91 -9.93 24.78
C TRP A 474 -11.91 -9.29 25.75
N ARG A 475 -11.15 -10.13 26.47
CA ARG A 475 -10.09 -9.68 27.37
C ARG A 475 -8.80 -10.45 27.07
N PRO A 476 -7.67 -9.76 26.92
CA PRO A 476 -6.38 -10.41 26.69
C PRO A 476 -5.91 -11.12 27.96
N SER A 477 -4.94 -12.01 27.80
CA SER A 477 -4.29 -12.70 28.92
C SER A 477 -3.65 -11.73 29.93
N GLN A 478 -3.41 -12.23 31.14
CA GLN A 478 -2.83 -11.43 32.22
C GLN A 478 -1.46 -10.84 31.86
N SER A 479 -0.65 -11.56 31.06
CA SER A 479 0.67 -11.06 30.64
C SER A 479 0.57 -9.81 29.76
N VAL A 480 -0.43 -9.76 28.87
CA VAL A 480 -0.73 -8.57 28.08
C VAL A 480 -1.24 -7.46 28.99
N LEU A 481 -2.21 -7.75 29.88
CA LEU A 481 -2.76 -6.74 30.80
C LEU A 481 -1.68 -6.13 31.71
N ASP A 482 -0.75 -6.93 32.23
CA ASP A 482 0.35 -6.46 33.07
C ASP A 482 1.30 -5.55 32.29
N LEU A 483 1.60 -5.89 31.04
CA LEU A 483 2.45 -5.07 30.16
C LEU A 483 1.83 -3.69 29.92
N PHE A 484 0.56 -3.64 29.54
CA PHE A 484 -0.14 -2.37 29.26
C PHE A 484 -0.51 -1.61 30.53
N GLY A 485 -0.73 -2.30 31.65
CA GLY A 485 -0.92 -1.69 32.97
C GLY A 485 0.28 -0.83 33.39
N GLY A 486 1.48 -1.20 32.95
CA GLY A 486 2.70 -0.39 33.13
C GLY A 486 2.81 0.84 32.24
N LEU A 487 1.95 1.00 31.23
CA LEU A 487 1.96 2.15 30.31
C LEU A 487 1.06 3.30 30.77
N GLY A 488 0.05 3.03 31.61
CA GLY A 488 -0.86 4.06 32.08
C GLY A 488 -2.20 3.55 32.60
N ARG A 489 -3.13 4.47 32.84
CA ARG A 489 -4.51 4.18 33.25
C ARG A 489 -5.24 3.47 32.11
N GLN A 490 -5.90 2.37 32.43
CA GLN A 490 -6.68 1.59 31.47
C GLN A 490 -8.09 2.18 31.32
N GLU A 491 -8.50 2.44 30.08
CA GLU A 491 -9.83 2.90 29.69
C GLU A 491 -10.43 1.90 28.69
N TRP A 492 -11.65 1.44 28.94
CA TRP A 492 -12.36 0.48 28.09
C TRP A 492 -13.47 1.22 27.36
N LEU A 493 -13.37 1.27 26.04
CA LEU A 493 -14.29 1.96 25.14
C LEU A 493 -15.21 0.96 24.46
N ASP A 494 -16.46 1.37 24.28
CA ASP A 494 -17.42 0.62 23.48
C ASP A 494 -17.08 0.70 21.99
N PHE A 495 -17.58 -0.27 21.21
CA PHE A 495 -17.51 -0.19 19.77
C PHE A 495 -18.32 1.00 19.26
N THR A 496 -17.72 1.73 18.32
CA THR A 496 -18.41 2.74 17.53
C THR A 496 -18.55 2.19 16.12
N PHE A 497 -19.80 1.99 15.71
CA PHE A 497 -20.14 1.50 14.38
C PHE A 497 -20.28 2.65 13.40
N GLU A 498 -19.82 2.42 12.17
CA GLU A 498 -19.90 3.36 11.06
C GLU A 498 -20.47 2.63 9.83
N GLU A 499 -21.43 3.26 9.13
CA GLU A 499 -22.03 2.71 7.90
C GLU A 499 -20.95 2.37 6.86
N GLN A 500 -19.94 3.23 6.74
CA GLN A 500 -18.74 3.01 5.94
C GLN A 500 -17.53 3.57 6.68
N ARG A 501 -16.33 3.05 6.37
CA ARG A 501 -15.07 3.60 6.90
C ARG A 501 -15.01 5.10 6.59
N LYS A 502 -14.90 5.95 7.61
CA LYS A 502 -14.57 7.37 7.41
C LYS A 502 -13.19 7.50 6.80
N THR A 503 -13.13 7.58 5.47
CA THR A 503 -11.96 8.07 4.77
C THR A 503 -11.96 9.58 4.96
N LYS A 504 -10.95 10.15 5.65
CA LYS A 504 -10.73 11.59 5.54
C LYS A 504 -10.51 11.86 4.05
N PRO A 505 -11.34 12.70 3.39
CA PRO A 505 -11.18 12.93 1.97
C PRO A 505 -9.79 13.47 1.70
N TYR A 506 -9.19 13.01 0.60
CA TYR A 506 -8.03 13.67 0.01
C TYR A 506 -8.43 15.12 -0.28
N SER A 507 -7.93 16.07 0.51
CA SER A 507 -7.86 17.44 0.03
C SER A 507 -6.72 17.48 -0.97
N VAL A 508 -7.07 17.42 -2.26
CA VAL A 508 -6.22 17.99 -3.31
C VAL A 508 -6.26 19.49 -3.04
N ALA A 509 -5.19 20.02 -2.44
CA ALA A 509 -4.96 21.44 -2.30
C ALA A 509 -4.15 21.94 -3.49
#